data_AF-A0A6P0S316-F1
#
_entry.id   AF-A0A6P0S316-F1
#
_cell.length_a   1.000
_cell.length_b   1.000
_cell.length_c   1.000
_cell.angle_alpha   90.00
_cell.angle_beta   90.00
_cell.angle_gamma   90.00
#
_symmetry.space_group_name_H-M   'P 1'
#
loop_
_entity.id
_entity.type
_entity.pdbx_description
1 polymer ?
#
loop_
_entity_poly.entity_id
_entity_poly.type
_entity_poly.pdbx_seq_one_letter_code
_entity_poly.pdbx_strand_id
1 'polypeptide(L)' 'MLQSIKGIYKNGEIKLSELPPDVSESLVIVTFLEPQTTIKSKNTMQFGMFSGSQQSTETDFEVAEFYGDSEDGLDWT' A
#
# COMPACT_ATOMS: atom_id res chain seq x y z
N MET A 1 -4.96 -33.28 -2.55
CA MET A 1 -4.76 -31.91 -3.09
C MET A 1 -5.75 -31.01 -2.37
N LEU A 2 -5.32 -29.91 -1.75
CA LEU A 2 -6.21 -28.99 -1.05
C LEU A 2 -6.93 -28.11 -2.08
N GLN A 3 -8.26 -28.03 -2.01
CA GLN A 3 -9.07 -27.15 -2.84
C GLN A 3 -9.64 -26.03 -1.99
N SER A 4 -9.50 -24.80 -2.45
CA SER A 4 -10.02 -23.61 -1.78
C SER A 4 -11.23 -23.09 -2.53
N ILE A 5 -12.35 -22.97 -1.84
CA ILE A 5 -13.63 -22.56 -2.43
C ILE A 5 -14.08 -21.28 -1.75
N LYS A 6 -14.50 -20.29 -2.53
CA LYS A 6 -15.03 -19.05 -2.00
C LYS A 6 -16.44 -19.28 -1.47
N GLY A 7 -16.75 -18.68 -0.32
CA GLY A 7 -18.07 -18.71 0.28
C GLY A 7 -18.37 -17.43 1.04
N ILE A 8 -19.63 -17.24 1.39
CA ILE A 8 -20.11 -16.14 2.22
C ILE A 8 -20.52 -16.74 3.56
N TYR A 9 -19.89 -16.25 4.64
CA TYR A 9 -20.31 -16.55 6.00
C TYR A 9 -21.39 -15.55 6.46
N LYS A 10 -22.50 -16.05 7.01
CA LYS A 10 -23.55 -15.24 7.62
C LYS A 10 -24.23 -16.01 8.75
N ASN A 11 -24.21 -15.45 9.96
CA ASN A 11 -24.92 -15.98 11.14
C ASN A 11 -24.62 -17.46 11.47
N GLY A 12 -23.36 -17.91 11.33
CA GLY A 12 -22.99 -19.30 11.58
C GLY A 12 -23.15 -20.23 10.38
N GLU A 13 -23.76 -19.77 9.29
CA GLU A 13 -23.89 -20.53 8.05
C GLU A 13 -22.87 -20.06 6.99
N ILE A 14 -22.26 -21.01 6.28
CA ILE A 14 -21.40 -20.74 5.13
C ILE A 14 -22.13 -21.18 3.87
N LYS A 15 -22.40 -20.23 2.99
CA LYS A 15 -22.93 -20.51 1.65
C LYS A 15 -21.77 -20.51 0.65
N LEU A 16 -21.46 -21.67 0.10
CA LEU A 16 -20.45 -21.82 -0.93
C LEU A 16 -20.91 -21.08 -2.21
N SER A 17 -20.00 -20.33 -2.82
CA SER A 17 -20.24 -19.65 -4.10
C SER A 17 -20.18 -20.63 -5.27
N GLU A 18 -19.40 -21.69 -5.11
CA GLU A 18 -19.16 -22.73 -6.11
C GLU A 18 -19.25 -24.09 -5.42
N LEU A 19 -19.81 -25.08 -6.11
CA LEU A 19 -19.89 -26.44 -5.60
C LEU A 19 -18.70 -27.23 -6.16
N PRO A 20 -17.86 -27.83 -5.30
CA PRO A 20 -16.79 -28.69 -5.78
C PRO A 20 -17.40 -29.90 -6.50
N PRO A 21 -16.94 -30.23 -7.73
CA PRO A 21 -17.35 -31.46 -8.37
C PRO A 21 -16.83 -32.64 -7.55
N ASP A 22 -17.71 -33.60 -7.27
CA ASP A 22 -17.38 -34.89 -6.66
C ASP A 22 -17.03 -34.87 -5.16
N VAL A 23 -17.57 -33.91 -4.39
CA VAL A 23 -17.47 -33.91 -2.92
C VAL A 23 -18.86 -33.90 -2.30
N SER A 24 -19.26 -35.04 -1.70
CA SER A 24 -20.51 -35.18 -0.96
C SER A 24 -20.37 -34.88 0.53
N GLU A 25 -19.24 -35.27 1.14
CA GLU A 25 -18.92 -35.05 2.56
C GLU A 25 -17.41 -34.94 2.72
N SER A 26 -16.94 -33.92 3.46
CA SER A 26 -15.52 -33.76 3.78
C SER A 26 -15.35 -32.85 5.00
N LEU A 27 -14.25 -33.04 5.73
CA LEU A 27 -13.79 -32.07 6.73
C LEU A 27 -13.34 -30.78 6.04
N VAL A 28 -13.66 -29.63 6.63
CA VAL A 28 -13.34 -28.30 6.11
C VAL A 28 -12.65 -27.44 7.17
N ILE A 29 -11.74 -26.58 6.72
CA ILE A 29 -11.11 -25.54 7.54
C ILE A 29 -11.64 -24.19 7.05
N VAL A 30 -12.13 -23.37 7.97
CA VAL A 30 -12.68 -22.04 7.67
C VAL A 30 -11.66 -20.99 8.09
N THR A 31 -11.26 -20.15 7.14
CA THR A 31 -10.36 -19.02 7.39
C THR A 31 -11.08 -17.73 7.05
N PHE A 32 -11.20 -16.83 8.03
CA PHE A 32 -11.79 -15.52 7.83
C PHE A 32 -10.72 -14.56 7.34
N LEU A 33 -10.93 -13.98 6.15
CA LEU A 33 -10.10 -12.88 5.68
C LEU A 33 -10.61 -11.61 6.34
N GLU A 34 -9.77 -10.98 7.15
CA GLU A 34 -10.08 -9.66 7.68
C GLU A 34 -10.25 -8.69 6.50
N PRO A 35 -11.29 -7.84 6.51
CA PRO A 35 -11.36 -6.78 5.52
C PRO A 35 -10.10 -5.94 5.70
N GLN A 36 -9.29 -5.88 4.63
CA GLN A 36 -8.24 -4.88 4.52
C GLN A 36 -8.96 -3.54 4.63
N THR A 37 -8.97 -2.95 5.82
CA THR A 37 -9.31 -1.55 5.99
C THR A 37 -8.21 -0.85 5.24
N THR A 38 -8.47 -0.53 3.98
CA THR A 38 -7.70 0.50 3.29
C THR A 38 -8.05 1.75 4.07
N ILE A 39 -7.30 1.99 5.15
CA ILE A 39 -6.99 3.33 5.59
C ILE A 39 -6.35 3.90 4.33
N LYS A 40 -7.19 4.50 3.48
CA LYS A 40 -6.72 5.41 2.45
C LYS A 40 -6.08 6.52 3.26
N SER A 41 -4.80 6.33 3.60
CA SER A 41 -3.97 7.42 4.06
C SER A 41 -4.16 8.47 2.99
N LYS A 42 -4.79 9.58 3.36
CA LYS A 42 -5.19 10.67 2.47
C LYS A 42 -3.98 11.42 1.90
N ASN A 43 -2.81 10.79 1.91
CA ASN A 43 -1.55 11.30 1.49
C ASN A 43 -1.19 10.56 0.20
N THR A 44 -1.96 10.87 -0.85
CA THR A 44 -1.37 10.95 -2.18
C THR A 44 -0.14 11.83 -2.01
N MET A 45 1.06 11.29 -2.25
CA MET A 45 2.32 12.04 -2.16
C MET A 45 2.12 13.50 -2.63
N GLN A 46 2.31 14.45 -1.72
CA GLN A 46 2.43 15.86 -2.09
C GLN A 46 3.89 16.08 -2.45
N PHE A 47 4.14 16.53 -3.68
CA PHE A 47 5.48 16.86 -4.15
C PHE A 47 6.10 17.89 -3.17
N GLY A 48 7.22 17.53 -2.54
CA GLY A 48 7.99 18.44 -1.69
C GLY A 48 7.76 18.39 -0.18
N MET A 49 6.95 17.46 0.37
CA MET A 49 6.85 17.31 1.82
C MET A 49 7.51 16.04 2.33
N PHE A 50 8.61 16.21 3.08
CA PHE A 50 9.17 15.15 3.92
C PHE A 50 8.06 14.56 4.80
N SER A 51 8.02 13.24 4.91
CA SER A 51 6.99 12.50 5.68
C SER A 51 7.08 12.68 7.21
N GLY A 52 7.88 13.64 7.70
CA GLY A 52 8.08 13.95 9.11
C GLY A 52 7.29 15.19 9.56
N SER A 53 7.22 15.41 10.88
CA SER A 53 6.58 16.59 11.48
C SER A 53 7.42 17.87 11.39
N GLN A 54 8.64 17.77 10.89
CA GLN A 54 9.59 18.87 10.78
C GLN A 54 9.60 19.41 9.35
N GLN A 55 9.28 20.68 9.20
CA GLN A 55 9.32 21.40 7.94
C GLN A 55 10.76 21.80 7.63
N SER A 56 11.19 21.63 6.38
CA SER A 56 12.50 22.09 5.92
C SER A 56 12.62 23.62 6.05
N THR A 57 13.79 24.05 6.46
CA THR A 57 14.23 25.44 6.59
C THR A 57 15.27 25.76 5.50
N GLU A 58 15.58 27.03 5.26
CA GLU A 58 16.55 27.45 4.23
C GLU A 58 17.92 26.77 4.39
N THR A 59 18.36 26.55 5.63
CA THR A 59 19.60 25.84 5.95
C THR A 59 19.63 24.40 5.46
N ASP A 60 18.47 23.74 5.31
CA ASP A 60 18.40 22.36 4.82
C ASP A 60 18.67 22.27 3.30
N PHE A 61 18.60 23.40 2.59
CA PHE A 61 18.83 23.48 1.15
C PHE A 61 20.21 24.03 0.76
N GLU A 62 20.97 24.61 1.71
CA GLU A 62 22.31 25.17 1.45
C GLU A 62 23.26 24.16 0.76
N VAL A 63 23.23 22.89 1.17
CA VAL A 63 24.09 21.84 0.60
C VAL A 63 23.70 21.49 -0.84
N ALA A 64 22.44 21.73 -1.23
CA ALA A 64 21.94 21.48 -2.57
C ALA A 64 21.92 22.74 -3.44
N GLU A 65 22.37 23.89 -2.92
CA GLU A 65 22.41 25.13 -3.67
C GLU A 65 23.41 25.01 -4.83
N PHE A 66 22.92 25.31 -6.03
CA PHE A 66 23.73 25.25 -7.24
C PHE A 66 24.43 26.57 -7.44
N TYR A 67 25.75 26.58 -7.26
CA TYR A 67 26.59 27.77 -7.42
C TYR A 67 27.19 27.93 -8.82
N GLY A 68 26.74 27.15 -9.81
CA GLY A 68 27.36 27.11 -11.14
C GLY A 68 28.70 26.37 -11.12
N ASP A 69 29.16 25.95 -12.30
CA ASP A 69 30.54 25.49 -12.48
C ASP A 69 31.40 26.69 -12.83
N SER A 70 32.34 27.07 -11.97
CA SER A 70 33.23 28.21 -12.24
C SER A 70 34.14 28.02 -13.46
N GLU A 71 34.27 26.78 -13.95
CA GLU A 71 35.15 26.44 -15.06
C GLU A 71 34.48 26.52 -16.45
N ASP A 72 33.15 26.71 -16.53
CA ASP A 72 32.44 26.73 -17.82
C ASP A 72 32.48 28.11 -18.52
N GLY A 73 33.00 29.14 -17.84
CA GLY A 73 33.16 30.49 -18.37
C GLY A 73 31.84 31.23 -18.63
N LEU A 74 30.72 30.71 -18.10
CA LEU A 74 29.41 31.33 -18.15
C LEU A 74 29.12 32.05 -16.83
N ASP A 75 28.52 33.24 -16.92
CA ASP A 75 28.12 33.99 -15.73
C ASP A 75 26.75 33.47 -15.26
N TRP A 76 26.75 32.66 -14.19
CA TRP A 76 25.56 32.10 -13.57
C TRP A 76 25.06 32.92 -12.38
N THR A 77 25.62 34.11 -12.18
CA THR A 77 25.30 35.04 -11.09
C THR A 77 23.97 35.76 -11.29
#